data_AF-A0A335FUM3-F1
#
_entry.id   AF-A0A335FUM3-F1
#
_cell.length_a   1.000
_cell.length_b   1.000
_cell.length_c   1.000
_cell.angle_alpha   90.00
_cell.angle_beta   90.00
_cell.angle_gamma   90.00
#
_symmetry.space_group_name_H-M   'P 1'
#
loop_
_entity.id
_entity.type
_entity.pdbx_description
1 polymer ?
#
loop_
_entity_poly.entity_id
_entity_poly.type
_entity_poly.pdbx_seq_one_letter_code
_entity_poly.pdbx_strand_id
1 'polypeptide(L)'
;MSGLINGTTSNHWKGLSNIQNSSNAEVQSDQLTIQFIAPTNMTNCEGVNVLAGDLIVQRYFLRVDNNGSSQQDYALACDANTPAVSATAQPDIVNGLGDAGQIILPRIDHFHVLLGTKNAAGNFAYYTIPQYRVAAQAARDASPAVAAPRILSIQISVLARSTNNAQNKAIDPNQSFLMLDQNVHAADNRNRFLRRVYSVTIALRNAMGETI
;
A
#
# COMPACT_ATOMS: atom_id res chain seq x y z
N MET A 1 -7.91 -16.92 -9.05
CA MET A 1 -8.90 -15.85 -8.81
C MET A 1 -8.94 -15.57 -7.31
N SER A 2 -8.38 -14.43 -6.88
CA SER A 2 -8.71 -13.83 -5.59
C SER A 2 -9.22 -12.44 -5.92
N GLY A 3 -10.54 -12.30 -5.89
CA GLY A 3 -11.21 -11.03 -6.15
C GLY A 3 -10.78 -10.03 -5.08
N LEU A 4 -10.60 -8.77 -5.48
CA LEU A 4 -10.71 -7.66 -4.55
C LEU A 4 -12.17 -7.62 -4.11
N ILE A 5 -12.52 -8.45 -3.13
CA ILE A 5 -13.80 -8.37 -2.45
C ILE A 5 -13.78 -7.04 -1.70
N ASN A 6 -14.69 -6.15 -2.08
CA ASN A 6 -15.10 -5.04 -1.26
C ASN A 6 -15.76 -5.66 -0.02
N GLY A 7 -14.94 -6.02 0.97
CA GLY A 7 -15.40 -6.86 2.05
C GLY A 7 -16.35 -6.08 2.95
N THR A 8 -17.47 -6.72 3.29
CA THR A 8 -18.57 -6.15 4.08
C THR A 8 -18.28 -6.10 5.58
N THR A 9 -17.13 -6.59 6.02
CA THR A 9 -16.65 -6.39 7.40
C THR A 9 -15.96 -5.01 7.51
N SER A 10 -15.89 -4.48 8.74
CA SER A 10 -15.32 -3.15 9.05
C SER A 10 -13.94 -2.90 8.40
N ASN A 11 -13.14 -3.95 8.20
CA ASN A 11 -11.69 -3.87 8.13
C ASN A 11 -11.06 -4.30 6.78
N HIS A 12 -11.84 -4.34 5.70
CA HIS A 12 -11.28 -4.50 4.36
C HIS A 12 -10.85 -3.15 3.77
N TRP A 13 -9.93 -3.19 2.80
CA TRP A 13 -9.60 -2.05 1.99
C TRP A 13 -10.85 -1.53 1.25
N LYS A 14 -11.12 -0.24 1.43
CA LYS A 14 -12.29 0.47 0.87
C LYS A 14 -11.87 1.60 -0.07
N GLY A 15 -10.58 1.70 -0.40
CA GLY A 15 -10.04 2.81 -1.19
C GLY A 15 -10.18 4.18 -0.51
N LEU A 16 -10.27 4.24 0.83
CA LEU A 16 -10.48 5.49 1.56
C LEU A 16 -9.39 6.51 1.24
N SER A 17 -9.80 7.75 0.97
CA SER A 17 -8.89 8.85 0.72
C SER A 17 -9.60 10.20 0.89
N ASN A 18 -8.83 11.24 1.19
CA ASN A 18 -9.30 12.63 1.30
C ASN A 18 -8.77 13.51 0.16
N ILE A 19 -8.43 12.93 -1.00
CA ILE A 19 -7.88 13.67 -2.14
C ILE A 19 -8.72 13.55 -3.40
N GLN A 20 -8.53 14.52 -4.28
CA GLN A 20 -9.06 14.56 -5.63
C GLN A 20 -7.92 14.84 -6.63
N ASN A 21 -8.10 14.40 -7.87
CA ASN A 21 -7.18 14.73 -8.98
C ASN A 21 -7.46 16.14 -9.53
N SER A 22 -6.70 16.55 -10.55
CA SER A 22 -6.84 17.87 -11.21
C SER A 22 -8.21 18.13 -11.84
N SER A 23 -9.01 17.08 -12.07
CA SER A 23 -10.38 17.18 -12.59
C SER A 23 -11.44 17.12 -11.48
N ASN A 24 -11.04 17.27 -10.22
CA ASN A 24 -11.87 17.16 -9.02
C ASN A 24 -12.55 15.79 -8.83
N ALA A 25 -12.04 14.74 -9.47
CA ALA A 25 -12.54 13.39 -9.24
C ALA A 25 -11.83 12.76 -8.03
N GLU A 26 -12.57 12.02 -7.21
CA GLU A 26 -12.02 11.28 -6.08
C GLU A 26 -10.98 10.26 -6.55
N VAL A 27 -9.91 10.12 -5.76
CA VAL A 27 -8.84 9.15 -6.02
C VAL A 27 -8.78 8.17 -4.87
N GLN A 28 -8.83 6.88 -5.17
CA GLN A 28 -8.77 5.84 -4.14
C GLN A 28 -7.32 5.59 -3.71
N SER A 29 -7.09 5.46 -2.41
CA SER A 29 -5.79 4.99 -1.91
C SER A 29 -5.58 3.52 -2.22
N ASP A 30 -4.33 3.10 -2.37
CA ASP A 30 -3.97 1.72 -2.67
C ASP A 30 -4.09 0.77 -1.46
N GLN A 31 -3.99 -0.54 -1.75
CA GLN A 31 -3.60 -1.56 -0.78
C GLN A 31 -2.33 -2.26 -1.29
N LEU A 32 -1.28 -2.28 -0.48
CA LEU A 32 -0.06 -3.03 -0.76
C LEU A 32 -0.05 -4.31 0.07
N THR A 33 -0.04 -5.47 -0.58
CA THR A 33 0.20 -6.76 0.08
C THR A 33 1.57 -7.26 -0.28
N ILE A 34 2.38 -7.59 0.71
CA ILE A 34 3.70 -8.21 0.53
C ILE A 34 3.73 -9.58 1.20
N GLN A 35 4.48 -10.48 0.57
CA GLN A 35 4.68 -11.84 1.05
C GLN A 35 6.17 -12.17 1.02
N PHE A 36 6.71 -12.71 2.10
CA PHE A 36 8.11 -13.12 2.19
C PHE A 36 8.31 -14.22 3.23
N ILE A 37 9.45 -14.91 3.16
CA ILE A 37 9.88 -15.82 4.22
C ILE A 37 10.76 -15.03 5.19
N ALA A 38 10.44 -15.08 6.48
CA ALA A 38 11.20 -14.40 7.52
C ALA A 38 12.66 -14.89 7.50
N PRO A 39 13.65 -14.02 7.23
CA PRO A 39 15.05 -14.43 7.10
C PRO A 39 15.69 -14.72 8.45
N THR A 40 15.18 -14.10 9.51
CA THR A 40 15.62 -14.24 10.90
C THR A 40 14.40 -14.17 11.81
N ASN A 41 14.58 -14.50 13.09
CA ASN A 41 13.58 -14.12 14.08
C ASN A 41 13.42 -12.59 14.04
N MET A 42 12.18 -12.13 13.92
CA MET A 42 11.86 -10.72 13.77
C MET A 42 10.45 -10.45 14.30
N THR A 43 9.96 -9.25 14.07
CA THR A 43 8.59 -8.87 14.39
C THR A 43 7.88 -8.48 13.10
N ASN A 44 6.65 -8.95 12.89
CA ASN A 44 5.84 -8.51 11.76
C ASN A 44 5.36 -7.06 11.97
N CYS A 45 4.63 -6.51 11.00
CA CYS A 45 4.18 -5.13 11.09
C CYS A 45 3.17 -4.84 12.22
N GLU A 46 2.61 -5.87 12.85
CA GLU A 46 1.66 -5.75 13.95
C GLU A 46 2.29 -5.89 15.33
N GLY A 47 3.61 -6.09 15.41
CA GLY A 47 4.27 -6.30 16.69
C GLY A 47 4.31 -7.77 17.14
N VAL A 48 3.88 -8.72 16.31
CA VAL A 48 3.91 -10.16 16.63
C VAL A 48 5.28 -10.74 16.31
N ASN A 49 5.84 -11.51 17.25
CA ASN A 49 7.09 -12.23 17.04
C ASN A 49 6.91 -13.33 15.99
N VAL A 50 7.86 -13.41 15.05
CA VAL A 50 7.88 -14.41 13.99
C VAL A 50 9.23 -15.11 13.97
N LEU A 51 9.25 -16.38 13.60
CA LEU A 51 10.45 -17.19 13.58
C LEU A 51 11.09 -17.14 12.19
N ALA A 52 12.42 -17.32 12.14
CA ALA A 52 13.10 -17.55 10.88
C ALA A 52 12.48 -18.75 10.13
N GLY A 53 12.15 -18.57 8.86
CA GLY A 53 11.49 -19.58 8.03
C GLY A 53 9.96 -19.45 7.96
N ASP A 54 9.34 -18.57 8.74
CA ASP A 54 7.90 -18.32 8.64
C ASP A 54 7.50 -17.60 7.35
N LEU A 55 6.38 -18.04 6.75
CA LEU A 55 5.67 -17.26 5.75
C LEU A 55 5.01 -16.05 6.40
N ILE A 56 5.43 -14.87 5.98
CA ILE A 56 4.81 -13.60 6.37
C ILE A 56 4.02 -13.06 5.20
N VAL A 57 2.76 -12.75 5.44
CA VAL A 57 1.85 -12.02 4.55
C VAL A 57 1.36 -10.83 5.33
N GLN A 58 1.58 -9.63 4.81
CA GLN A 58 1.11 -8.41 5.44
C GLN A 58 0.59 -7.42 4.42
N ARG A 59 -0.51 -6.75 4.78
CA ARG A 59 -1.23 -5.80 3.93
C ARG A 59 -1.26 -4.42 4.57
N TYR A 60 -0.96 -3.40 3.76
CA TYR A 60 -0.96 -2.00 4.13
C TYR A 60 -2.08 -1.27 3.40
N PHE A 61 -2.91 -0.54 4.13
CA PHE A 61 -4.05 0.19 3.59
C PHE A 61 -4.47 1.33 4.50
N LEU A 62 -5.23 2.29 3.96
CA LEU A 62 -5.88 3.30 4.79
C LEU A 62 -7.18 2.77 5.39
N ARG A 63 -7.38 3.07 6.67
CA ARG A 63 -8.65 2.91 7.39
C ARG A 63 -8.95 4.13 8.24
N VAL A 64 -10.18 4.23 8.75
CA VAL A 64 -10.52 5.21 9.79
C VAL A 64 -9.68 4.96 11.03
N ASP A 65 -9.13 6.04 11.59
CA ASP A 65 -8.45 6.08 12.86
C ASP A 65 -9.49 6.26 13.97
N ASN A 66 -9.71 5.21 14.76
CA ASN A 66 -10.65 5.24 15.89
C ASN A 66 -10.17 6.14 17.04
N ASN A 67 -8.90 6.57 17.04
CA ASN A 67 -8.39 7.61 17.94
C ASN A 67 -8.55 9.01 17.35
N GLY A 68 -9.08 9.09 16.12
CA GLY A 68 -9.44 10.33 15.43
C GLY A 68 -10.71 10.97 15.98
N SER A 69 -10.95 12.18 15.50
CA SER A 69 -12.12 13.00 15.84
C SER A 69 -13.16 13.05 14.72
N SER A 70 -12.81 12.53 13.54
CA SER A 70 -13.61 12.60 12.32
C SER A 70 -13.56 11.27 11.56
N GLN A 71 -14.63 10.96 10.84
CA GLN A 71 -14.69 9.83 9.89
C GLN A 71 -13.75 10.00 8.68
N GLN A 72 -13.09 11.15 8.56
CA GLN A 72 -12.05 11.46 7.56
C GLN A 72 -10.64 11.44 8.18
N ASP A 73 -10.51 11.17 9.48
CA ASP A 73 -9.22 10.95 10.09
C ASP A 73 -8.76 9.53 9.75
N TYR A 74 -8.07 9.40 8.62
CA TYR A 74 -7.53 8.12 8.17
C TYR A 74 -6.11 7.88 8.71
N ALA A 75 -5.77 6.61 8.87
CA ALA A 75 -4.46 6.13 9.25
C ALA A 75 -4.02 5.01 8.31
N LEU A 76 -2.71 4.98 8.01
CA LEU A 76 -2.09 3.82 7.37
C LEU A 76 -1.96 2.72 8.40
N ALA A 77 -2.68 1.63 8.19
CA ALA A 77 -2.65 0.45 9.02
C ALA A 77 -1.91 -0.69 8.33
N CYS A 78 -1.44 -1.64 9.14
CA CYS A 78 -0.91 -2.91 8.68
C CYS A 78 -1.60 -4.07 9.40
N ASP A 79 -2.05 -5.05 8.63
CA ASP A 79 -2.62 -6.31 9.11
C ASP A 79 -1.74 -7.44 8.56
N ALA A 80 -1.30 -8.35 9.43
CA ALA A 80 -0.40 -9.43 9.10
C ALA A 80 -0.96 -10.78 9.52
N ASN A 81 -0.52 -11.82 8.84
CA ASN A 81 -0.86 -13.16 9.27
C ASN A 81 -0.23 -13.48 10.65
N THR A 82 -0.90 -14.35 11.39
CA THR A 82 -0.34 -14.96 12.61
C THR A 82 0.45 -16.20 12.19
N PRO A 83 1.77 -16.25 12.46
CA PRO A 83 2.57 -17.45 12.17
C PRO A 83 2.13 -18.65 13.01
N ALA A 84 2.50 -19.85 12.56
CA ALA A 84 2.26 -21.08 13.30
C ALA A 84 3.22 -21.18 14.51
N VAL A 85 2.94 -22.11 15.43
CA VAL A 85 3.79 -22.38 16.60
C VAL A 85 5.19 -22.86 16.19
N SER A 86 5.30 -23.53 15.05
CA SER A 86 6.56 -23.95 14.44
C SER A 86 6.74 -23.23 13.11
N ALA A 87 7.98 -22.83 12.82
CA ALA A 87 8.30 -22.08 11.61
C ALA A 87 7.86 -22.84 10.35
N THR A 88 7.12 -22.18 9.46
CA THR A 88 6.69 -22.80 8.21
C THR A 88 6.67 -21.83 7.04
N ALA A 89 7.36 -22.19 5.96
CA ALA A 89 7.42 -21.38 4.74
C ALA A 89 6.19 -21.58 3.83
N GLN A 90 5.43 -22.65 4.03
CA GLN A 90 4.29 -23.05 3.21
C GLN A 90 3.19 -23.63 4.10
N PRO A 91 2.51 -22.80 4.92
CA PRO A 91 1.38 -23.25 5.71
C PRO A 91 0.19 -23.62 4.81
N ASP A 92 -0.56 -24.66 5.18
CA ASP A 92 -1.81 -25.04 4.49
C ASP A 92 -2.88 -23.95 4.62
N ILE A 93 -2.88 -23.19 5.73
CA ILE A 93 -3.83 -22.12 6.03
C ILE A 93 -3.07 -20.90 6.55
N VAL A 94 -3.37 -19.72 6.00
CA VAL A 94 -2.88 -18.43 6.48
C VAL A 94 -3.92 -17.82 7.43
N ASN A 95 -3.62 -17.80 8.74
CA ASN A 95 -4.48 -17.24 9.78
C ASN A 95 -4.12 -15.79 10.11
N GLY A 96 -4.99 -15.08 10.84
CA GLY A 96 -4.69 -13.75 11.39
C GLY A 96 -4.98 -12.58 10.45
N LEU A 97 -5.13 -12.82 9.15
CA LEU A 97 -5.51 -11.79 8.20
C LEU A 97 -7.02 -11.49 8.26
N GLY A 98 -7.38 -10.22 8.06
CA GLY A 98 -8.77 -9.79 7.88
C GLY A 98 -9.28 -8.85 8.97
N ASP A 99 -8.49 -8.58 10.00
CA ASP A 99 -8.84 -7.63 11.05
C ASP A 99 -8.43 -6.19 10.71
N ALA A 100 -8.55 -5.27 11.67
CA ALA A 100 -8.27 -3.85 11.49
C ALA A 100 -6.78 -3.53 11.36
N GLY A 101 -5.90 -4.44 11.78
CA GLY A 101 -4.47 -4.22 11.85
C GLY A 101 -4.06 -3.13 12.85
N GLN A 102 -2.75 -2.94 12.96
CA GLN A 102 -2.14 -1.88 13.75
C GLN A 102 -1.91 -0.61 12.95
N ILE A 103 -2.15 0.56 13.57
CA ILE A 103 -1.82 1.86 12.95
C ILE A 103 -0.30 2.02 12.95
N ILE A 104 0.27 2.27 11.76
CA ILE A 104 1.70 2.56 11.60
C ILE A 104 1.94 4.05 11.43
N LEU A 105 1.06 4.74 10.69
CA LEU A 105 1.11 6.20 10.52
C LEU A 105 -0.30 6.80 10.68
N PRO A 106 -0.52 7.69 11.67
CA PRO A 106 -1.77 8.42 11.79
C PRO A 106 -1.85 9.58 10.78
N ARG A 107 -3.07 10.07 10.53
CA ARG A 107 -3.37 11.27 9.72
C ARG A 107 -2.77 11.21 8.31
N ILE A 108 -3.10 10.16 7.58
CA ILE A 108 -2.72 9.99 6.17
C ILE A 108 -3.96 10.20 5.30
N ASP A 109 -3.96 11.22 4.45
CA ASP A 109 -5.07 11.52 3.54
C ASP A 109 -5.07 10.62 2.29
N HIS A 110 -3.90 10.16 1.87
CA HIS A 110 -3.75 9.30 0.69
C HIS A 110 -2.51 8.41 0.78
N PHE A 111 -2.63 7.18 0.28
CA PHE A 111 -1.54 6.20 0.16
C PHE A 111 -1.50 5.67 -1.27
N HIS A 112 -0.34 5.75 -1.91
CA HIS A 112 -0.15 5.41 -3.31
C HIS A 112 1.13 4.61 -3.54
N VAL A 113 1.07 3.64 -4.45
CA VAL A 113 2.17 2.71 -4.74
C VAL A 113 2.37 2.51 -6.23
N LEU A 114 3.62 2.65 -6.67
CA LEU A 114 4.07 2.21 -7.98
C LEU A 114 5.03 1.03 -7.88
N LEU A 115 4.86 0.08 -8.79
CA LEU A 115 5.72 -1.08 -8.97
C LEU A 115 6.66 -0.80 -10.14
N GLY A 116 7.94 -0.60 -9.85
CA GLY A 116 8.98 -0.52 -10.88
C GLY A 116 9.34 -1.92 -11.34
N THR A 117 9.14 -2.20 -12.62
CA THR A 117 9.29 -3.54 -13.19
C THR A 117 10.26 -3.57 -14.38
N LYS A 118 10.75 -4.75 -14.71
CA LYS A 118 11.52 -5.05 -15.93
C LYS A 118 10.88 -6.21 -16.68
N ASN A 119 10.52 -6.00 -17.94
CA ASN A 119 9.99 -7.07 -18.79
C ASN A 119 11.11 -7.97 -19.35
N ALA A 120 10.73 -9.03 -20.08
CA ALA A 120 11.68 -9.97 -20.67
C ALA A 120 12.61 -9.33 -21.73
N ALA A 121 12.16 -8.27 -22.41
CA ALA A 121 12.98 -7.50 -23.35
C ALA A 121 13.96 -6.54 -22.65
N GLY A 122 13.93 -6.46 -21.32
CA GLY A 122 14.78 -5.60 -20.52
C GLY A 122 14.27 -4.17 -20.34
N ASN A 123 13.07 -3.85 -20.84
CA ASN A 123 12.48 -2.53 -20.70
C ASN A 123 11.94 -2.32 -19.27
N PHE A 124 12.21 -1.13 -18.72
CA PHE A 124 11.70 -0.72 -17.43
C PHE A 124 10.38 0.05 -17.58
N ALA A 125 9.45 -0.21 -16.66
CA ALA A 125 8.20 0.52 -16.58
C ALA A 125 7.67 0.55 -15.14
N TYR A 126 6.98 1.64 -14.79
CA TYR A 126 6.22 1.74 -13.55
C TYR A 126 4.76 1.36 -13.80
N TYR A 127 4.21 0.56 -12.91
CA TYR A 127 2.82 0.13 -12.92
C TYR A 127 2.14 0.53 -11.62
N THR A 128 0.90 1.01 -11.70
CA THR A 128 0.01 0.96 -10.54
C THR A 128 -0.33 -0.50 -10.21
N ILE A 129 -0.75 -0.79 -8.99
CA ILE A 129 -1.13 -2.15 -8.59
C ILE A 129 -2.21 -2.74 -9.52
N PRO A 130 -3.30 -2.02 -9.87
CA PRO A 130 -4.28 -2.52 -10.84
C PRO A 130 -3.68 -2.82 -12.22
N GLN A 131 -2.83 -1.93 -12.76
CA GLN A 131 -2.19 -2.15 -14.06
C GLN A 131 -1.28 -3.38 -14.06
N TYR A 132 -0.49 -3.55 -12.99
CA TYR A 132 0.38 -4.72 -12.86
C TYR A 132 -0.43 -6.02 -12.77
N ARG A 133 -1.55 -6.02 -12.05
CA ARG A 133 -2.43 -7.21 -11.96
C ARG A 133 -2.95 -7.62 -13.33
N VAL A 134 -3.36 -6.66 -14.17
CA VAL A 134 -3.78 -6.90 -15.55
C VAL A 134 -2.61 -7.45 -16.38
N ALA A 135 -1.45 -6.81 -16.34
CA ALA A 135 -0.27 -7.25 -17.08
C ALA A 135 0.19 -8.66 -16.68
N ALA A 136 0.22 -8.96 -15.37
CA ALA A 136 0.59 -10.26 -14.86
C ALA A 136 -0.45 -11.34 -15.19
N GLN A 137 -1.73 -10.99 -15.25
CA GLN A 137 -2.78 -11.92 -15.70
C GLN A 137 -2.64 -12.22 -17.19
N ALA A 138 -2.45 -11.20 -18.02
CA ALA A 138 -2.23 -11.37 -19.46
C ALA A 138 -1.00 -12.25 -19.76
N ALA A 139 0.09 -12.10 -18.98
CA ALA A 139 1.28 -12.94 -19.11
C ALA A 139 1.00 -14.42 -18.81
N ARG A 140 0.18 -14.71 -17.78
CA ARG A 140 -0.24 -16.08 -17.41
C ARG A 140 -1.18 -16.70 -18.45
N ASP A 141 -2.05 -15.89 -19.05
CA ASP A 141 -3.05 -16.35 -20.01
C ASP A 141 -2.51 -16.51 -21.44
N ALA A 142 -1.27 -16.07 -21.71
CA ALA A 142 -0.60 -16.25 -23.00
C ALA A 142 -0.36 -17.74 -23.32
N SER A 143 -0.23 -18.06 -24.61
CA SER A 143 0.08 -19.42 -25.09
C SER A 143 1.30 -19.41 -26.02
N PRO A 144 2.47 -19.94 -25.59
CA PRO A 144 2.75 -20.44 -24.24
C PRO A 144 2.72 -19.33 -23.19
N ALA A 145 2.50 -19.70 -21.92
CA ALA A 145 2.53 -18.74 -20.81
C ALA A 145 3.91 -18.08 -20.72
N VAL A 146 3.94 -16.77 -20.46
CA VAL A 146 5.17 -15.99 -20.35
C VAL A 146 5.33 -15.43 -18.94
N ALA A 147 6.57 -15.13 -18.56
CA ALA A 147 6.85 -14.49 -17.28
C ALA A 147 6.25 -13.07 -17.24
N ALA A 148 5.53 -12.75 -16.16
CA ALA A 148 5.10 -11.38 -15.90
C ALA A 148 6.33 -10.44 -15.73
N PRO A 149 6.19 -9.13 -15.98
CA PRO A 149 7.25 -8.17 -15.70
C PRO A 149 7.76 -8.32 -14.26
N ARG A 150 9.06 -8.47 -14.07
CA ARG A 150 9.63 -8.69 -12.73
C ARG A 150 9.60 -7.39 -11.95
N ILE A 151 9.04 -7.38 -10.74
CA ILE A 151 9.05 -6.21 -9.85
C ILE A 151 10.45 -6.07 -9.25
N LEU A 152 11.15 -4.99 -9.56
CA LEU A 152 12.51 -4.70 -9.09
C LEU A 152 12.55 -3.60 -8.02
N SER A 153 11.51 -2.77 -7.93
CA SER A 153 11.42 -1.72 -6.93
C SER A 153 9.97 -1.39 -6.61
N ILE A 154 9.76 -0.86 -5.41
CA ILE A 154 8.47 -0.33 -4.96
C ILE A 154 8.67 1.15 -4.65
N GLN A 155 7.86 2.02 -5.23
CA GLN A 155 7.75 3.41 -4.82
C GLN A 155 6.49 3.56 -3.98
N ILE A 156 6.65 4.14 -2.80
CA ILE A 156 5.56 4.37 -1.87
C ILE A 156 5.46 5.87 -1.64
N SER A 157 4.25 6.41 -1.67
CA SER A 157 3.96 7.80 -1.33
C SER A 157 2.77 7.92 -0.39
N VAL A 158 2.88 8.79 0.60
CA VAL A 158 1.78 9.16 1.50
C VAL A 158 1.63 10.67 1.56
N LEU A 159 0.38 11.14 1.64
CA LEU A 159 0.05 12.52 1.96
C LEU A 159 -0.29 12.60 3.44
N ALA A 160 0.67 13.02 4.26
CA ALA A 160 0.45 13.21 5.68
C ALA A 160 -0.24 14.56 5.93
N ARG A 161 -1.17 14.59 6.89
CA ARG A 161 -1.95 15.75 7.32
C ARG A 161 -1.66 16.08 8.78
N SER A 162 -1.61 17.36 9.14
CA SER A 162 -1.49 17.78 10.54
C SER A 162 -2.71 17.34 11.35
N THR A 163 -2.54 17.08 12.65
CA THR A 163 -3.67 16.81 13.55
C THR A 163 -4.57 18.02 13.73
N ASN A 164 -4.00 19.23 13.67
CA ASN A 164 -4.70 20.48 13.95
C ASN A 164 -4.98 21.21 12.64
N ASN A 165 -6.20 21.74 12.54
CA ASN A 165 -6.59 22.69 11.53
C ASN A 165 -6.03 24.06 11.94
N ALA A 166 -4.92 24.47 11.34
CA ALA A 166 -4.17 25.64 11.82
C ALA A 166 -4.91 26.96 11.58
N GLN A 167 -5.94 26.98 10.72
CA GLN A 167 -6.73 28.17 10.37
C GLN A 167 -5.87 29.37 9.92
N ASN A 168 -4.64 29.11 9.47
CA ASN A 168 -3.68 30.13 9.07
C ASN A 168 -3.77 30.36 7.56
N LYS A 169 -3.94 31.62 7.14
CA LYS A 169 -4.04 32.00 5.72
C LYS A 169 -2.80 31.63 4.89
N ALA A 170 -1.64 31.43 5.51
CA ALA A 170 -0.41 30.98 4.86
C ALA A 170 -0.49 29.53 4.35
N ILE A 171 -1.42 28.71 4.86
CA ILE A 171 -1.64 27.35 4.37
C ILE A 171 -2.72 27.39 3.30
N ASP A 172 -2.36 27.20 2.04
CA ASP A 172 -3.31 27.12 0.94
C ASP A 172 -4.10 25.79 0.99
N PRO A 173 -5.42 25.81 1.22
CA PRO A 173 -6.21 24.59 1.25
C PRO A 173 -6.38 23.95 -0.14
N ASN A 174 -6.08 24.68 -1.22
CA ASN A 174 -6.13 24.16 -2.60
C ASN A 174 -4.75 23.76 -3.14
N GLN A 175 -3.73 23.70 -2.27
CA GLN A 175 -2.39 23.31 -2.68
C GLN A 175 -2.41 21.97 -3.42
N SER A 176 -1.77 21.96 -4.60
CA SER A 176 -1.50 20.73 -5.35
C SER A 176 -0.25 20.03 -4.84
N PHE A 177 -0.28 18.71 -4.86
CA PHE A 177 0.78 17.82 -4.42
C PHE A 177 1.09 16.82 -5.54
N LEU A 178 2.35 16.75 -5.93
CA LEU A 178 2.84 15.68 -6.80
C LEU A 178 3.15 14.45 -5.93
N MET A 179 2.44 13.35 -6.17
CA MET A 179 2.60 12.08 -5.49
C MET A 179 2.94 11.00 -6.52
N LEU A 180 4.23 10.73 -6.72
CA LEU A 180 4.73 9.84 -7.78
C LEU A 180 4.26 10.30 -9.17
N ASP A 181 3.31 9.60 -9.79
CA ASP A 181 2.77 9.81 -11.14
C ASP A 181 1.45 10.61 -11.16
N GLN A 182 0.95 11.07 -10.01
CA GLN A 182 -0.30 11.80 -9.92
C GLN A 182 -0.14 13.17 -9.26
N ASN A 183 -0.82 14.19 -9.81
CA ASN A 183 -0.99 15.49 -9.17
C ASN A 183 -2.38 15.56 -8.53
N VAL A 184 -2.39 15.80 -7.23
CA VAL A 184 -3.59 15.68 -6.39
C VAL A 184 -3.72 16.87 -5.45
N HIS A 185 -4.91 17.08 -4.91
CA HIS A 185 -5.18 18.10 -3.91
C HIS A 185 -6.20 17.57 -2.90
N ALA A 186 -6.31 18.22 -1.74
CA ALA A 186 -7.27 17.81 -0.73
C ALA A 186 -8.71 18.03 -1.21
N ALA A 187 -9.59 17.05 -0.96
CA ALA A 187 -11.02 17.16 -1.25
C ALA A 187 -11.70 18.23 -0.36
N ASP A 188 -11.17 18.43 0.85
CA ASP A 188 -11.59 19.51 1.75
C ASP A 188 -10.73 20.76 1.53
N ASN A 189 -11.35 21.76 0.90
CA ASN A 189 -10.75 23.06 0.65
C ASN A 189 -11.18 24.16 1.65
N ARG A 190 -11.90 23.79 2.71
CA ARG A 190 -12.40 24.72 3.73
C ARG A 190 -11.46 24.78 4.92
N ASN A 191 -10.94 23.62 5.33
CA ASN A 191 -10.00 23.52 6.43
C ASN A 191 -8.55 23.67 5.98
N ARG A 192 -7.74 24.27 6.85
CA ARG A 192 -6.33 24.61 6.60
C ARG A 192 -5.42 23.70 7.41
N PHE A 193 -5.51 22.41 7.13
CA PHE A 193 -4.54 21.44 7.62
C PHE A 193 -3.25 21.53 6.80
N LEU A 194 -2.11 21.51 7.48
CA LEU A 194 -0.82 21.39 6.81
C LEU A 194 -0.71 19.98 6.24
N ARG A 195 -0.26 19.88 4.99
CA ARG A 195 -0.05 18.59 4.32
C ARG A 195 1.35 18.50 3.75
N ARG A 196 1.91 17.30 3.80
CA ARG A 196 3.24 17.01 3.25
C ARG A 196 3.27 15.64 2.62
N VAL A 197 3.85 15.60 1.42
CA VAL A 197 4.13 14.35 0.73
C VAL A 197 5.42 13.76 1.29
N TYR A 198 5.38 12.48 1.64
CA TYR A 198 6.55 11.66 1.88
C TYR A 198 6.57 10.53 0.86
N SER A 199 7.69 10.39 0.16
CA SER A 199 7.87 9.33 -0.83
C SER A 199 9.20 8.62 -0.65
N VAL A 200 9.22 7.31 -0.85
CA VAL A 200 10.41 6.47 -0.78
C VAL A 200 10.42 5.49 -1.94
N THR A 201 11.61 5.21 -2.48
CA THR A 201 11.83 4.14 -3.46
C THR A 201 12.66 3.04 -2.81
N ILE A 202 12.17 1.81 -2.83
CA ILE A 202 12.81 0.64 -2.24
C ILE A 202 13.19 -0.31 -3.38
N ALA A 203 14.48 -0.59 -3.53
CA ALA A 203 14.97 -1.59 -4.47
C ALA A 203 14.87 -3.00 -3.86
N LEU A 204 14.33 -3.95 -4.61
CA LEU A 204 14.19 -5.34 -4.22
C LEU A 204 15.38 -6.16 -4.74
N ARG A 205 16.46 -6.22 -3.93
CA ARG A 205 17.70 -6.93 -4.31
C ARG A 205 17.46 -8.41 -4.68
N ASN A 206 16.56 -9.09 -3.98
CA ASN A 206 16.23 -10.49 -4.26
C ASN A 206 15.50 -10.68 -5.60
N ALA A 207 14.95 -9.62 -6.20
CA ALA A 207 14.30 -9.67 -7.50
C ALA A 207 15.25 -9.35 -8.66
N MET A 208 16.49 -8.91 -8.37
CA MET A 208 17.51 -8.57 -9.36
C MET A 208 18.37 -9.76 -9.80
N GLY A 209 18.13 -10.96 -9.25
CA GLY A 209 18.80 -12.18 -9.69
C GLY A 209 18.53 -12.45 -11.18
N GLU A 210 19.58 -12.34 -11.99
CA GLU A 210 19.61 -12.97 -13.30
C GLU A 210 19.71 -14.48 -13.09
N THR A 211 18.90 -15.25 -13.81
CA THR A 211 19.19 -16.67 -14.02
C THR A 211 20.51 -16.72 -14.78
N ILE A 212 21.59 -17.15 -14.11
CA ILE A 212 22.82 -17.57 -14.78
C ILE A 212 22.52 -18.87 -15.54
#